data_AF-A0A924SL28-F1
#
_entry.id   AF-A0A924SL28-F1
#
_cell.length_a   1.000
_cell.length_b   1.000
_cell.length_c   1.000
_cell.angle_alpha   90.00
_cell.angle_beta   90.00
_cell.angle_gamma   90.00
#
_symmetry.space_group_name_H-M   'P 1'
#
loop_
_entity.id
_entity.type
_entity.pdbx_description
1 polymer ?
#
loop_
_entity_poly.entity_id
_entity_poly.type
_entity_poly.pdbx_seq_one_letter_code
_entity_poly.pdbx_strand_id
1 'polypeptide(L)'
;QCPVDIEHVDHILDMRRYQVLIESACPSEAGVVLRNLGNKGNPWGMDSSSRTDWMNGLSFDVRVVDGTSPDEVEYLFWVGCAGALEDRSKKVSRAFAELLHIAGVEFAVLGSRESCTGDPARRLGNEFVFQMLGQQNVEMLNSVGATRENNVKIVATCPHCFNTIANEYPQLGGNYEVVHHTQLLGKLVAEGHLVPVTPVDQSVTYHDPCYLGRHNKVYTPPREILSSIQGLTTTEMPRCKERGFCCGAGGARMWMEEKIGKRINVERTDEALSLDPDIISTACPFCITMLSDAVTAKQQSGEAKEHVQVLDVSQILARSLVAREPALVGAPAITQDVTVEASKPVEATPAQTAATDTVQLAQNEGAPRTDGAPDVTAEPTGSTAGDAPGGSSEHQQVGPPEAPQP
;
A
#
# COMPACT_ATOMS: atom_id res chain seq x y z
N GLN A 1 12.77 9.04 -14.78
CA GLN A 1 12.25 10.39 -15.12
C GLN A 1 12.56 10.63 -16.58
N CYS A 2 11.64 11.24 -17.32
CA CYS A 2 11.91 11.66 -18.70
C CYS A 2 12.78 12.92 -18.63
N PRO A 3 13.96 12.98 -19.26
CA PRO A 3 14.82 14.16 -19.23
C PRO A 3 14.24 15.39 -19.96
N VAL A 4 13.11 15.21 -20.64
CA VAL A 4 12.38 16.26 -21.38
C VAL A 4 10.92 16.38 -20.93
N ASP A 5 10.60 15.90 -19.71
CA ASP A 5 9.30 16.07 -19.04
C ASP A 5 8.07 15.59 -19.84
N ILE A 6 8.21 14.50 -20.59
CA ILE A 6 7.06 13.84 -21.25
C ILE A 6 6.18 13.17 -20.18
N GLU A 7 5.02 13.77 -19.94
CA GLU A 7 3.97 13.26 -19.06
C GLU A 7 3.15 12.15 -19.74
N HIS A 8 3.71 10.94 -19.72
CA HIS A 8 3.11 9.75 -20.33
C HIS A 8 1.93 9.18 -19.54
N VAL A 9 1.85 9.44 -18.23
CA VAL A 9 0.80 8.86 -17.37
C VAL A 9 -0.57 9.36 -17.76
N ASP A 10 -0.73 10.67 -17.93
CA ASP A 10 -2.01 11.28 -18.30
C ASP A 10 -2.48 10.80 -19.67
N HIS A 11 -1.60 10.76 -20.67
CA HIS A 11 -1.93 10.20 -21.98
C HIS A 11 -2.40 8.75 -21.93
N ILE A 12 -1.75 7.90 -21.11
CA ILE A 12 -2.18 6.50 -20.95
C ILE A 12 -3.55 6.42 -20.26
N LEU A 13 -3.81 7.26 -19.26
CA LEU A 13 -5.11 7.31 -18.60
C LEU A 13 -6.19 7.79 -19.56
N ASP A 14 -5.92 8.78 -20.40
CA ASP A 14 -6.85 9.32 -21.40
C ASP A 14 -7.21 8.28 -22.45
N MET A 15 -6.21 7.53 -22.93
CA MET A 15 -6.45 6.42 -23.85
C MET A 15 -7.33 5.34 -23.23
N ARG A 16 -7.09 4.97 -21.96
CA ARG A 16 -7.96 4.01 -21.24
C ARG A 16 -9.38 4.54 -21.08
N ARG A 17 -9.53 5.82 -20.72
CA ARG A 17 -10.84 6.48 -20.61
C ARG A 17 -11.59 6.42 -21.93
N TYR A 18 -10.93 6.75 -23.03
CA TYR A 18 -11.51 6.67 -24.38
C TYR A 18 -11.93 5.23 -24.73
N GLN A 19 -11.05 4.25 -24.53
CA GLN A 19 -11.35 2.83 -24.80
C GLN A 19 -12.58 2.35 -24.00
N VAL A 20 -12.63 2.66 -22.70
CA VAL A 20 -13.72 2.18 -21.84
C VAL A 20 -15.04 2.92 -22.07
N LEU A 21 -15.01 4.25 -22.22
CA LEU A 21 -16.22 5.07 -22.27
C LEU A 21 -16.80 5.24 -23.68
N ILE A 22 -15.94 5.25 -24.71
CA ILE A 22 -16.36 5.51 -26.10
C ILE A 22 -16.38 4.22 -26.91
N GLU A 23 -15.31 3.43 -26.86
CA GLU A 23 -15.23 2.20 -27.65
C GLU A 23 -15.90 1.00 -26.96
N SER A 24 -16.26 1.13 -25.68
CA SER A 24 -16.70 0.00 -24.83
C SER A 24 -15.68 -1.16 -24.82
N ALA A 25 -14.41 -0.85 -25.06
CA ALA A 25 -13.30 -1.78 -25.10
C ALA A 25 -12.68 -1.91 -23.71
N CYS A 26 -13.26 -2.80 -22.89
CA CYS A 26 -12.78 -3.11 -21.54
C CYS A 26 -12.54 -4.63 -21.43
N PRO A 27 -11.45 -5.08 -20.76
CA PRO A 27 -11.25 -6.50 -20.48
C PRO A 27 -12.48 -7.11 -19.79
N SER A 28 -12.86 -8.33 -20.17
CA SER A 28 -14.07 -8.96 -19.64
C SER A 28 -13.99 -9.18 -18.12
N GLU A 29 -12.79 -9.46 -17.61
CA GLU A 29 -12.48 -9.58 -16.19
C GLU A 29 -12.77 -8.26 -15.43
N ALA A 30 -12.44 -7.11 -16.04
CA ALA A 30 -12.71 -5.79 -15.46
C ALA A 30 -14.20 -5.44 -15.41
N GLY A 31 -15.01 -6.01 -16.31
CA GLY A 31 -16.45 -5.81 -16.34
C GLY A 31 -17.16 -6.28 -15.06
N VAL A 32 -16.69 -7.37 -14.43
CA VAL A 32 -17.23 -7.86 -13.15
C VAL A 32 -17.02 -6.83 -12.05
N VAL A 33 -15.79 -6.32 -11.93
CA VAL A 33 -15.43 -5.35 -10.90
C VAL A 33 -16.18 -4.03 -11.07
N LEU A 34 -16.33 -3.53 -12.30
CA LEU A 34 -17.09 -2.31 -12.57
C LEU A 34 -18.58 -2.47 -12.20
N ARG A 35 -19.20 -3.62 -12.50
CA ARG A 35 -20.58 -3.89 -12.09
C ARG A 35 -20.71 -3.97 -10.56
N ASN A 36 -19.78 -4.64 -9.90
CA ASN A 36 -19.78 -4.74 -8.43
C ASN A 36 -19.62 -3.37 -7.78
N LEU A 37 -18.72 -2.53 -8.30
CA LEU A 37 -18.54 -1.15 -7.85
C LEU A 37 -19.82 -0.33 -8.03
N GLY A 38 -20.48 -0.43 -9.19
CA GLY A 38 -21.72 0.28 -9.47
C GLY A 38 -22.89 -0.16 -8.58
N ASN A 39 -23.04 -1.46 -8.34
CA ASN A 39 -24.22 -2.02 -7.69
C ASN A 39 -24.08 -2.18 -6.16
N LYS A 40 -22.86 -2.45 -5.69
CA LYS A 40 -22.57 -2.81 -4.28
C LYS A 40 -21.58 -1.85 -3.62
N GLY A 41 -21.05 -0.87 -4.36
CA GLY A 41 -20.08 0.09 -3.83
C GLY A 41 -18.74 -0.54 -3.45
N ASN A 42 -18.44 -1.78 -3.86
CA ASN A 42 -17.17 -2.43 -3.58
C ASN A 42 -16.81 -3.43 -4.69
N PRO A 43 -15.52 -3.66 -4.96
CA PRO A 43 -15.11 -4.50 -6.08
C PRO A 43 -15.35 -6.01 -5.85
N TRP A 44 -15.53 -6.45 -4.59
CA TRP A 44 -15.84 -7.84 -4.23
C TRP A 44 -17.32 -8.21 -4.38
N GLY A 45 -18.21 -7.24 -4.63
CA GLY A 45 -19.66 -7.48 -4.76
C GLY A 45 -20.34 -7.92 -3.47
N MET A 46 -19.69 -7.73 -2.31
CA MET A 46 -20.20 -8.11 -1.00
C MET A 46 -21.23 -7.10 -0.48
N ASP A 47 -22.06 -7.51 0.47
CA ASP A 47 -23.05 -6.63 1.08
C ASP A 47 -22.42 -5.63 2.06
N SER A 48 -23.04 -4.47 2.20
CA SER A 48 -22.54 -3.38 3.05
C SER A 48 -22.49 -3.75 4.54
N SER A 49 -23.34 -4.68 4.98
CA SER A 49 -23.34 -5.19 6.35
C SER A 49 -22.03 -5.91 6.71
N SER A 50 -21.37 -6.57 5.76
CA SER A 50 -20.10 -7.25 6.01
C SER A 50 -18.93 -6.30 6.28
N ARG A 51 -19.10 -5.00 6.04
CA ARG A 51 -18.03 -4.00 6.25
C ARG A 51 -17.65 -3.82 7.72
N THR A 52 -18.49 -4.27 8.63
CA THR A 52 -18.24 -4.18 10.07
C THR A 52 -17.59 -5.44 10.64
N ASP A 53 -17.47 -6.52 9.84
CA ASP A 53 -17.03 -7.84 10.34
C ASP A 53 -15.61 -7.83 10.90
N TRP A 54 -14.74 -6.94 10.41
CA TRP A 54 -13.37 -6.82 10.90
C TRP A 54 -13.30 -6.38 12.37
N MET A 55 -14.34 -5.72 12.90
CA MET A 55 -14.41 -5.25 14.29
C MET A 55 -14.75 -6.38 15.28
N ASN A 56 -15.26 -7.51 14.78
CA ASN A 56 -15.75 -8.60 15.64
C ASN A 56 -14.64 -9.20 16.52
N GLY A 57 -14.83 -9.20 17.84
CA GLY A 57 -13.84 -9.77 18.78
C GLY A 57 -12.61 -8.88 19.00
N LEU A 58 -12.68 -7.58 18.70
CA LEU A 58 -11.81 -6.60 19.34
C LEU A 58 -12.14 -6.52 20.84
N SER A 59 -11.16 -6.16 21.66
CA SER A 59 -11.34 -6.03 23.12
C SER A 59 -12.00 -4.71 23.54
N PHE A 60 -12.32 -3.84 22.57
CA PHE A 60 -12.89 -2.52 22.76
C PHE A 60 -13.91 -2.25 21.64
N ASP A 61 -14.84 -1.33 21.90
CA ASP A 61 -15.85 -0.93 20.93
C ASP A 61 -15.29 0.12 19.97
N VAL A 62 -15.50 -0.08 18.67
CA VAL A 62 -15.14 0.89 17.64
C VAL A 62 -16.36 1.79 17.38
N ARG A 63 -16.18 3.10 17.53
CA ARG A 63 -17.23 4.09 17.29
C ARG A 63 -17.63 4.12 15.81
N VAL A 64 -18.91 3.90 15.51
CA VAL A 64 -19.48 4.03 14.16
C VAL A 64 -20.27 5.33 14.06
N VAL A 65 -20.01 6.13 13.03
CA VAL A 65 -20.67 7.43 12.84
C VAL A 65 -22.10 7.27 12.32
N ASP A 66 -23.08 7.65 13.14
CA ASP A 66 -24.52 7.62 12.84
C ASP A 66 -25.12 9.01 12.54
N GLY A 67 -24.37 10.10 12.72
CA GLY A 67 -24.79 11.48 12.47
C GLY A 67 -23.62 12.39 12.06
N THR A 68 -23.59 13.64 12.54
CA THR A 68 -22.40 14.50 12.45
C THR A 68 -21.33 13.96 13.39
N SER A 69 -20.06 13.99 12.97
CA SER A 69 -18.92 13.57 13.79
C SER A 69 -19.03 14.24 15.15
N PRO A 70 -18.91 13.49 16.26
CA PRO A 70 -18.88 14.07 17.58
C PRO A 70 -17.74 15.08 17.67
N ASP A 71 -17.91 16.14 18.46
CA ASP A 71 -16.89 17.14 18.77
C ASP A 71 -15.59 16.55 19.40
N GLU A 72 -15.56 15.23 19.62
CA GLU A 72 -14.51 14.48 20.34
C GLU A 72 -13.66 13.56 19.44
N VAL A 73 -13.91 13.48 18.12
CA VAL A 73 -13.15 12.56 17.24
C VAL A 73 -12.04 13.32 16.51
N GLU A 74 -10.78 12.96 16.74
CA GLU A 74 -9.65 13.53 15.99
C GLU A 74 -9.50 12.87 14.61
N TYR A 75 -9.74 11.56 14.54
CA TYR A 75 -9.52 10.77 13.32
C TYR A 75 -10.78 10.04 12.84
N LEU A 76 -11.13 10.25 11.57
CA LEU A 76 -12.00 9.32 10.85
C LEU A 76 -11.13 8.25 10.18
N PHE A 77 -11.21 7.01 10.64
CA PHE A 77 -10.53 5.89 10.00
C PHE A 77 -11.34 5.44 8.77
N TRP A 78 -10.83 5.78 7.59
CA TRP A 78 -11.29 5.26 6.31
C TRP A 78 -10.78 3.84 6.11
N VAL A 79 -11.65 2.86 6.34
CA VAL A 79 -11.28 1.44 6.35
C VAL A 79 -10.98 0.95 4.92
N GLY A 80 -11.71 1.48 3.94
CA GLY A 80 -11.64 1.10 2.54
C GLY A 80 -12.19 -0.30 2.29
N CYS A 81 -12.34 -0.66 1.00
CA CYS A 81 -12.92 -1.97 0.65
C CYS A 81 -12.05 -3.14 1.07
N ALA A 82 -10.73 -3.09 0.82
CA ALA A 82 -9.85 -4.19 1.18
C ALA A 82 -9.81 -4.38 2.70
N GLY A 83 -9.59 -3.29 3.45
CA GLY A 83 -9.54 -3.33 4.92
C GLY A 83 -10.82 -3.82 5.58
N ALA A 84 -11.97 -3.65 4.92
CA ALA A 84 -13.27 -4.10 5.44
C ALA A 84 -13.66 -5.50 4.97
N LEU A 85 -13.24 -5.95 3.78
CA LEU A 85 -13.82 -7.11 3.10
C LEU A 85 -12.81 -8.23 2.79
N GLU A 86 -11.53 -7.94 2.62
CA GLU A 86 -10.50 -8.94 2.30
C GLU A 86 -9.77 -9.42 3.57
N ASP A 87 -9.71 -10.72 3.79
CA ASP A 87 -9.36 -11.29 5.10
C ASP A 87 -7.94 -10.98 5.58
N ARG A 88 -6.94 -10.89 4.70
CA ARG A 88 -5.58 -10.47 5.11
C ARG A 88 -5.59 -9.00 5.53
N SER A 89 -6.28 -8.15 4.77
CA SER A 89 -6.42 -6.72 5.01
C SER A 89 -7.28 -6.40 6.23
N LYS A 90 -8.30 -7.21 6.57
CA LYS A 90 -9.04 -7.09 7.83
C LYS A 90 -8.11 -7.19 9.03
N LYS A 91 -7.11 -8.08 8.99
CA LYS A 91 -6.11 -8.19 10.06
C LYS A 91 -5.24 -6.93 10.18
N VAL A 92 -5.04 -6.19 9.09
CA VAL A 92 -4.36 -4.89 9.09
C VAL A 92 -5.24 -3.83 9.75
N SER A 93 -6.52 -3.75 9.38
CA SER A 93 -7.49 -2.83 10.00
C SER A 93 -7.60 -3.05 11.51
N ARG A 94 -7.62 -4.32 11.94
CA ARG A 94 -7.62 -4.70 13.36
C ARG A 94 -6.36 -4.26 14.09
N ALA A 95 -5.18 -4.60 13.55
CA ALA A 95 -3.91 -4.21 14.15
C ALA A 95 -3.81 -2.69 14.25
N PHE A 96 -4.22 -1.95 13.22
CA PHE A 96 -4.23 -0.49 13.26
C PHE A 96 -5.20 0.06 14.32
N ALA A 97 -6.42 -0.45 14.39
CA ALA A 97 -7.38 -0.04 15.41
C ALA A 97 -6.90 -0.34 16.84
N GLU A 98 -6.29 -1.51 17.08
CA GLU A 98 -5.67 -1.89 18.35
C GLU A 98 -4.54 -0.92 18.72
N LEU A 99 -3.69 -0.54 17.75
CA LEU A 99 -2.64 0.44 17.97
C LEU A 99 -3.19 1.82 18.34
N LEU A 100 -4.25 2.30 17.67
CA LEU A 100 -4.89 3.56 18.03
C LEU A 100 -5.48 3.51 19.45
N HIS A 101 -6.13 2.40 19.80
CA HIS A 101 -6.69 2.19 21.13
C HIS A 101 -5.60 2.20 22.22
N ILE A 102 -4.50 1.47 22.01
CA ILE A 102 -3.36 1.46 22.95
C ILE A 102 -2.75 2.86 23.11
N ALA A 103 -2.67 3.63 22.02
CA ALA A 103 -2.17 5.00 22.05
C ALA A 103 -3.14 6.01 22.68
N GLY A 104 -4.38 5.62 23.00
CA GLY A 104 -5.42 6.51 23.51
C GLY A 104 -5.93 7.51 22.45
N VAL A 105 -5.83 7.18 21.17
CA VAL A 105 -6.31 8.02 20.07
C VAL A 105 -7.80 7.76 19.83
N GLU A 106 -8.61 8.79 19.99
CA GLU A 106 -10.04 8.74 19.68
C GLU A 106 -10.28 8.74 18.16
N PHE A 107 -10.94 7.70 17.67
CA PHE A 107 -11.25 7.54 16.26
C PHE A 107 -12.67 6.99 16.04
N ALA A 108 -13.21 7.25 14.84
CA ALA A 108 -14.48 6.68 14.40
C ALA A 108 -14.37 6.10 12.99
N VAL A 109 -15.35 5.28 12.60
CA VAL A 109 -15.49 4.69 11.27
C VAL A 109 -16.89 4.94 10.70
N LEU A 110 -17.04 4.85 9.38
CA LEU A 110 -18.35 4.99 8.72
C LEU A 110 -19.17 3.70 8.68
N GLY A 111 -18.56 2.56 9.02
CA GLY A 111 -19.22 1.25 9.02
C GLY A 111 -19.79 0.89 7.64
N SER A 112 -21.06 0.49 7.61
CA SER A 112 -21.77 0.09 6.39
C SER A 112 -22.06 1.25 5.42
N ARG A 113 -21.93 2.50 5.87
CA ARG A 113 -22.11 3.70 5.03
C ARG A 113 -20.89 4.01 4.16
N GLU A 114 -19.74 3.40 4.44
CA GLU A 114 -18.53 3.59 3.65
C GLU A 114 -18.62 2.83 2.31
N SER A 115 -18.21 3.47 1.22
CA SER A 115 -18.11 2.86 -0.10
C SER A 115 -16.66 2.79 -0.58
N CYS A 116 -16.43 2.15 -1.72
CA CYS A 116 -15.13 2.21 -2.41
C CYS A 116 -14.82 3.66 -2.77
N THR A 117 -13.54 4.04 -2.73
CA THR A 117 -13.12 5.37 -3.16
C THR A 117 -13.34 5.63 -4.65
N GLY A 118 -13.55 4.57 -5.44
CA GLY A 118 -13.65 4.60 -6.89
C GLY A 118 -12.31 4.37 -7.60
N ASP A 119 -11.20 4.18 -6.86
CA ASP A 119 -9.86 4.02 -7.46
C ASP A 119 -9.82 2.96 -8.58
N PRO A 120 -10.31 1.72 -8.39
CA PRO A 120 -10.23 0.72 -9.47
C PRO A 120 -10.99 1.14 -10.74
N ALA A 121 -12.16 1.78 -10.60
CA ALA A 121 -12.92 2.28 -11.74
C ALA A 121 -12.14 3.36 -12.49
N ARG A 122 -11.55 4.31 -11.77
CA ARG A 122 -10.73 5.36 -12.37
C ARG A 122 -9.51 4.80 -13.09
N ARG A 123 -8.82 3.82 -12.51
CA ARG A 123 -7.65 3.17 -13.15
C ARG A 123 -7.99 2.33 -14.36
N LEU A 124 -9.20 1.80 -14.42
CA LEU A 124 -9.74 1.15 -15.61
C LEU A 124 -10.14 2.15 -16.70
N GLY A 125 -10.31 3.43 -16.37
CA GLY A 125 -10.80 4.45 -17.30
C GLY A 125 -12.32 4.64 -17.25
N ASN A 126 -13.02 4.00 -16.32
CA ASN A 126 -14.46 4.20 -16.13
C ASN A 126 -14.71 5.42 -15.21
N GLU A 127 -14.60 6.62 -15.79
CA GLU A 127 -14.76 7.88 -15.06
C GLU A 127 -16.18 8.06 -14.52
N PHE A 128 -17.20 7.51 -15.18
CA PHE A 128 -18.59 7.59 -14.71
C PHE A 128 -18.77 6.91 -13.34
N VAL A 129 -18.31 5.66 -13.20
CA VAL A 129 -18.38 4.94 -11.92
C VAL A 129 -17.51 5.60 -10.86
N PHE A 130 -16.34 6.13 -11.23
CA PHE A 130 -15.51 6.90 -10.32
C PHE A 130 -16.23 8.16 -9.80
N GLN A 131 -16.81 8.97 -10.68
CA GLN A 131 -17.51 10.20 -10.29
C GLN A 131 -18.72 9.90 -9.41
N MET A 132 -19.50 8.88 -9.75
CA MET A 132 -20.65 8.45 -8.94
C MET A 132 -20.23 8.09 -7.51
N LEU A 133 -19.25 7.20 -7.35
CA LEU A 133 -18.77 6.78 -6.02
C LEU A 133 -18.07 7.92 -5.27
N GLY A 134 -17.25 8.71 -5.98
CA GLY A 134 -16.53 9.83 -5.41
C GLY A 134 -17.46 10.92 -4.90
N GLN A 135 -18.48 11.31 -5.67
CA GLN A 135 -19.48 12.31 -5.24
C GLN A 135 -20.26 11.83 -4.02
N GLN A 136 -20.73 10.58 -4.03
CA GLN A 136 -21.39 9.97 -2.87
C GLN A 136 -20.51 10.00 -1.62
N ASN A 137 -19.23 9.65 -1.75
CA ASN A 137 -18.29 9.69 -0.63
C ASN A 137 -18.02 11.12 -0.17
N VAL A 138 -17.92 12.10 -1.08
CA VAL A 138 -17.73 13.51 -0.73
C VAL A 138 -18.94 14.05 0.03
N GLU A 139 -20.15 13.81 -0.47
CA GLU A 139 -21.40 14.18 0.23
C GLU A 139 -21.45 13.54 1.61
N MET A 140 -21.11 12.26 1.71
CA MET A 140 -21.09 11.51 2.96
C MET A 140 -20.07 12.09 3.96
N LEU A 141 -18.82 12.26 3.56
CA LEU A 141 -17.75 12.83 4.40
C LEU A 141 -18.09 14.24 4.89
N ASN A 142 -18.65 15.07 4.02
CA ASN A 142 -19.13 16.41 4.39
C ASN A 142 -20.31 16.34 5.37
N SER A 143 -21.27 15.45 5.15
CA SER A 143 -22.45 15.31 6.02
C SER A 143 -22.10 14.87 7.45
N VAL A 144 -21.05 14.05 7.58
CA VAL A 144 -20.54 13.64 8.90
C VAL A 144 -19.53 14.64 9.46
N GLY A 145 -19.28 15.77 8.79
CA GLY A 145 -18.35 16.76 9.30
C GLY A 145 -16.90 16.29 9.36
N ALA A 146 -16.50 15.28 8.57
CA ALA A 146 -15.11 14.82 8.45
C ALA A 146 -14.33 15.77 7.53
N THR A 147 -14.33 17.06 7.85
CA THR A 147 -13.75 18.14 7.05
C THR A 147 -12.62 18.81 7.81
N ARG A 148 -11.78 19.54 7.07
CA ARG A 148 -10.71 20.36 7.67
C ARG A 148 -11.26 21.41 8.64
N GLU A 149 -12.44 21.96 8.35
CA GLU A 149 -13.08 22.99 9.16
C GLU A 149 -13.42 22.49 10.57
N ASN A 150 -13.76 21.20 10.68
CA ASN A 150 -14.05 20.54 11.96
C ASN A 150 -12.81 19.91 12.61
N ASN A 151 -11.61 20.15 12.07
CA ASN A 151 -10.35 19.59 12.58
C ASN A 151 -10.32 18.05 12.65
N VAL A 152 -11.11 17.37 11.80
CA VAL A 152 -11.11 15.90 11.70
C VAL A 152 -10.19 15.48 10.56
N LYS A 153 -9.20 14.64 10.88
CA LYS A 153 -8.28 14.07 9.88
C LYS A 153 -8.81 12.71 9.41
N ILE A 154 -8.75 12.45 8.11
CA ILE A 154 -9.05 11.13 7.56
C ILE A 154 -7.77 10.31 7.58
N VAL A 155 -7.77 9.17 8.27
CA VAL A 155 -6.65 8.22 8.22
C VAL A 155 -7.01 7.02 7.36
N ALA A 156 -6.11 6.62 6.46
CA ALA A 156 -6.30 5.46 5.59
C ALA A 156 -5.13 4.49 5.70
N THR A 157 -5.42 3.18 5.77
CA THR A 157 -4.41 2.10 5.73
C THR A 157 -4.03 1.68 4.32
N CYS A 158 -4.76 2.18 3.31
CA CYS A 158 -4.55 1.89 1.91
C CYS A 158 -4.01 3.13 1.18
N PRO A 159 -2.80 3.07 0.58
CA PRO A 159 -2.25 4.17 -0.20
C PRO A 159 -3.11 4.60 -1.39
N HIS A 160 -3.90 3.68 -1.97
CA HIS A 160 -4.84 4.01 -3.04
C HIS A 160 -5.98 4.89 -2.52
N CYS A 161 -6.55 4.54 -1.36
CA CYS A 161 -7.59 5.34 -0.73
C CYS A 161 -7.04 6.71 -0.30
N PHE A 162 -5.87 6.71 0.34
CA PHE A 162 -5.14 7.92 0.70
C PHE A 162 -4.94 8.84 -0.51
N ASN A 163 -4.41 8.32 -1.63
CA ASN A 163 -4.20 9.11 -2.83
C ASN A 163 -5.51 9.65 -3.42
N THR A 164 -6.54 8.81 -3.53
CA THR A 164 -7.81 9.24 -4.14
C THR A 164 -8.51 10.30 -3.30
N ILE A 165 -8.56 10.14 -1.97
CA ILE A 165 -9.22 11.12 -1.09
C ILE A 165 -8.40 12.42 -1.03
N ALA A 166 -7.07 12.33 -0.97
CA ALA A 166 -6.22 13.52 -0.83
C ALA A 166 -6.09 14.32 -2.14
N ASN A 167 -5.89 13.63 -3.26
CA ASN A 167 -5.45 14.27 -4.52
C ASN A 167 -6.52 14.27 -5.60
N GLU A 168 -7.51 13.39 -5.53
CA GLU A 168 -8.50 13.22 -6.62
C GLU A 168 -9.89 13.71 -6.24
N TYR A 169 -10.31 13.61 -4.97
CA TYR A 169 -11.57 14.20 -4.49
C TYR A 169 -11.65 15.72 -4.55
N PRO A 170 -10.56 16.51 -4.54
CA PRO A 170 -10.63 17.94 -4.78
C PRO A 170 -11.34 18.30 -6.10
N GLN A 171 -11.20 17.47 -7.14
CA GLN A 171 -11.91 17.68 -8.43
C GLN A 171 -13.43 17.51 -8.32
N LEU A 172 -13.90 16.85 -7.25
CA LEU A 172 -15.30 16.61 -6.91
C LEU A 172 -15.78 17.54 -5.78
N GLY A 173 -14.96 18.52 -5.36
CA GLY A 173 -15.25 19.45 -4.27
C GLY A 173 -14.92 18.93 -2.86
N GLY A 174 -14.36 17.72 -2.73
CA GLY A 174 -13.95 17.15 -1.45
C GLY A 174 -12.53 17.54 -1.06
N ASN A 175 -12.37 18.34 0.00
CA ASN A 175 -11.07 18.85 0.44
C ASN A 175 -10.77 18.44 1.88
N TYR A 176 -10.01 17.37 2.06
CA TYR A 176 -9.78 16.74 3.37
C TYR A 176 -8.31 16.76 3.77
N GLU A 177 -8.04 16.85 5.08
CA GLU A 177 -6.73 16.47 5.60
C GLU A 177 -6.68 14.95 5.70
N VAL A 178 -5.84 14.34 4.88
CA VAL A 178 -5.71 12.88 4.82
C VAL A 178 -4.29 12.50 5.24
N VAL A 179 -4.19 11.51 6.11
CA VAL A 179 -2.91 10.92 6.52
C VAL A 179 -2.91 9.42 6.23
N HIS A 180 -1.77 8.89 5.84
CA HIS A 180 -1.60 7.46 5.77
C HIS A 180 -1.32 6.88 7.16
N HIS A 181 -1.76 5.64 7.46
CA HIS A 181 -1.60 5.04 8.78
C HIS A 181 -0.14 5.01 9.24
N THR A 182 0.81 4.81 8.33
CA THR A 182 2.24 4.84 8.69
C THR A 182 2.73 6.21 9.15
N GLN A 183 2.14 7.31 8.66
CA GLN A 183 2.49 8.65 9.13
C GLN A 183 2.00 8.86 10.57
N LEU A 184 0.77 8.43 10.85
CA LEU A 184 0.19 8.51 12.20
C LEU A 184 0.93 7.60 13.17
N LEU A 185 1.14 6.33 12.83
CA LEU A 185 1.87 5.39 13.68
C LEU A 185 3.31 5.84 13.93
N GLY A 186 4.01 6.37 12.91
CA GLY A 186 5.35 6.91 13.07
C GLY A 186 5.39 8.08 14.06
N LYS A 187 4.42 8.99 13.98
CA LYS A 187 4.23 10.08 14.95
C LYS A 187 4.01 9.53 16.37
N LEU A 188 3.08 8.59 16.54
CA LEU A 188 2.75 8.02 17.85
C LEU A 188 3.94 7.25 18.48
N VAL A 189 4.76 6.60 17.67
CA VAL A 189 6.02 5.98 18.13
C VAL A 189 7.01 7.05 18.58
N ALA A 190 7.22 8.10 17.76
CA ALA A 190 8.16 9.18 18.08
C ALA A 190 7.76 9.96 19.35
N GLU A 191 6.46 10.11 19.59
CA GLU A 191 5.90 10.78 20.78
C GLU A 191 5.84 9.87 22.03
N GLY A 192 6.19 8.59 21.89
CA GLY A 192 6.17 7.63 23.01
C GLY A 192 4.78 7.13 23.40
N HIS A 193 3.75 7.40 22.60
CA HIS A 193 2.41 6.83 22.76
C HIS A 193 2.36 5.35 22.37
N LEU A 194 3.26 4.91 21.48
CA LEU A 194 3.46 3.51 21.12
C LEU A 194 4.92 3.14 21.36
N VAL A 195 5.18 2.30 22.36
CA VAL A 195 6.53 1.88 22.73
C VAL A 195 6.73 0.40 22.44
N PRO A 196 7.51 0.04 21.40
CA PRO A 196 7.92 -1.34 21.14
C PRO A 196 8.77 -1.88 22.29
N VAL A 197 8.19 -2.72 23.14
CA VAL A 197 8.87 -3.31 24.31
C VAL A 197 9.22 -4.79 24.13
N THR A 198 8.69 -5.43 23.09
CA THR A 198 8.90 -6.85 22.80
C THR A 198 9.79 -7.01 21.58
N PRO A 199 10.97 -7.64 21.74
CA PRO A 199 11.85 -7.90 20.62
C PRO A 199 11.19 -8.79 19.56
N VAL A 200 11.47 -8.49 18.30
CA VAL A 200 11.07 -9.30 17.15
C VAL A 200 12.34 -9.76 16.44
N ASP A 201 12.88 -10.91 16.87
CA ASP A 201 14.12 -11.48 16.33
C ASP A 201 13.91 -12.11 14.94
N GLN A 202 13.61 -11.26 13.95
CA GLN A 202 13.35 -11.64 12.57
C GLN A 202 14.01 -10.63 11.62
N SER A 203 14.33 -11.08 10.42
CA SER A 203 14.76 -10.24 9.31
C SER A 203 13.55 -9.74 8.51
N VAL A 204 13.57 -8.46 8.14
CA VAL A 204 12.50 -7.83 7.37
C VAL A 204 13.05 -7.03 6.20
N THR A 205 12.36 -7.12 5.06
CA THR A 205 12.56 -6.19 3.95
C THR A 205 11.28 -5.44 3.64
N TYR A 206 11.38 -4.21 3.12
CA TYR A 206 10.23 -3.34 2.90
C TYR A 206 9.96 -3.09 1.41
N HIS A 207 8.73 -3.39 0.99
CA HIS A 207 8.20 -3.00 -0.31
C HIS A 207 7.45 -1.66 -0.22
N ASP A 208 8.03 -0.62 -0.83
CA ASP A 208 7.42 0.70 -0.98
C ASP A 208 6.17 0.68 -1.88
N PRO A 209 4.95 0.93 -1.34
CA PRO A 209 3.77 1.08 -2.19
C PRO A 209 3.91 2.30 -3.11
N CYS A 210 3.54 2.14 -4.39
CA CYS A 210 3.71 3.20 -5.37
C CYS A 210 2.96 4.49 -5.03
N TYR A 211 1.70 4.40 -4.59
CA TYR A 211 0.92 5.57 -4.19
C TYR A 211 1.45 6.24 -2.93
N LEU A 212 2.03 5.48 -2.00
CA LEU A 212 2.60 6.06 -0.79
C LEU A 212 3.91 6.79 -1.10
N GLY A 213 4.81 6.11 -1.81
CA GLY A 213 6.13 6.62 -2.17
C GLY A 213 6.11 7.53 -3.40
N ARG A 214 6.01 6.96 -4.61
CA ARG A 214 6.23 7.71 -5.86
C ARG A 214 5.26 8.89 -6.05
N HIS A 215 3.99 8.72 -5.66
CA HIS A 215 2.96 9.75 -5.83
C HIS A 215 2.91 10.75 -4.66
N ASN A 216 3.04 10.28 -3.42
CA ASN A 216 2.82 11.13 -2.24
C ASN A 216 4.09 11.38 -1.39
N LYS A 217 5.24 10.88 -1.82
CA LYS A 217 6.58 11.12 -1.23
C LYS A 217 6.71 10.72 0.25
N VAL A 218 5.88 9.78 0.71
CA VAL A 218 5.97 9.22 2.06
C VAL A 218 6.90 8.01 2.04
N TYR A 219 8.14 8.19 2.49
CA TYR A 219 9.16 7.13 2.52
C TYR A 219 9.64 6.79 3.93
N THR A 220 9.79 7.82 4.77
CA THR A 220 10.45 7.69 6.08
C THR A 220 9.57 7.03 7.14
N PRO A 221 8.28 7.38 7.31
CA PRO A 221 7.49 6.86 8.44
C PRO A 221 7.39 5.32 8.53
N PRO A 222 7.19 4.56 7.43
CA PRO A 222 7.22 3.10 7.50
C PRO A 222 8.55 2.54 8.03
N ARG A 223 9.67 3.19 7.68
CA ARG A 223 11.03 2.77 8.06
C ARG A 223 11.34 3.11 9.51
N GLU A 224 10.94 4.30 9.96
CA GLU A 224 11.08 4.71 11.37
C GLU A 224 10.34 3.75 12.29
N ILE A 225 9.10 3.37 11.93
CA ILE A 225 8.33 2.37 12.68
C ILE A 225 9.12 1.05 12.76
N LEU A 226 9.58 0.50 11.63
CA LEU A 226 10.32 -0.76 11.64
C LEU A 226 11.62 -0.66 12.46
N SER A 227 12.35 0.46 12.34
CA SER A 227 13.61 0.68 13.07
C SER A 227 13.43 0.84 14.58
N SER A 228 12.23 1.21 15.03
CA SER A 228 11.92 1.36 16.45
C SER A 228 11.74 0.03 17.18
N ILE A 229 11.62 -1.08 16.45
CA ILE A 229 11.35 -2.41 17.00
C ILE A 229 12.67 -3.10 17.33
N GLN A 230 12.88 -3.39 18.61
CA GLN A 230 14.08 -4.11 19.06
C GLN A 230 14.15 -5.52 18.44
N GLY A 231 15.36 -5.98 18.11
CA GLY A 231 15.60 -7.31 17.52
C GLY A 231 15.29 -7.43 16.02
N LEU A 232 14.51 -6.51 15.45
CA LEU A 232 14.12 -6.55 14.05
C LEU A 232 15.27 -6.09 13.15
N THR A 233 15.73 -6.99 12.27
CA THR A 233 16.82 -6.68 11.33
C THR A 233 16.26 -6.21 10.00
N THR A 234 16.39 -4.93 9.68
CA THR A 234 15.84 -4.35 8.44
C THR A 234 16.86 -4.32 7.30
N THR A 235 16.50 -4.84 6.13
CA THR A 235 17.30 -4.75 4.90
C THR A 235 16.48 -4.11 3.78
N GLU A 236 16.99 -3.04 3.16
CA GLU A 236 16.31 -2.38 2.04
C GLU A 236 16.28 -3.25 0.78
N MET A 237 15.12 -3.31 0.13
CA MET A 237 14.99 -3.95 -1.18
C MET A 237 15.74 -3.17 -2.27
N PRO A 238 16.23 -3.83 -3.34
CA PRO A 238 16.60 -3.12 -4.55
C PRO A 238 15.38 -2.39 -5.13
N ARG A 239 15.63 -1.32 -5.91
CA ARG A 239 14.58 -0.49 -6.52
C ARG A 239 13.54 -0.05 -5.49
N CYS A 240 13.99 0.66 -4.44
CA CYS A 240 13.17 1.20 -3.36
C CYS A 240 12.95 2.72 -3.48
N LYS A 241 12.12 3.27 -2.59
CA LYS A 241 11.76 4.69 -2.50
C LYS A 241 11.22 5.24 -3.84
N GLU A 242 11.80 6.31 -4.36
CA GLU A 242 11.40 6.90 -5.65
C GLU A 242 11.60 5.96 -6.85
N ARG A 243 12.50 4.98 -6.70
CA ARG A 243 12.75 3.92 -7.70
C ARG A 243 11.95 2.64 -7.40
N GLY A 244 10.96 2.71 -6.50
CA GLY A 244 10.06 1.62 -6.11
C GLY A 244 9.50 0.84 -7.30
N PHE A 245 9.87 -0.45 -7.41
CA PHE A 245 9.29 -1.34 -8.43
C PHE A 245 7.89 -1.82 -8.02
N CYS A 246 6.98 -1.96 -9.00
CA CYS A 246 5.57 -2.24 -8.75
C CYS A 246 5.33 -3.65 -8.18
N CYS A 247 4.32 -3.82 -7.32
CA CYS A 247 3.82 -5.15 -6.92
C CYS A 247 2.96 -5.83 -7.99
N GLY A 248 2.52 -5.10 -9.02
CA GLY A 248 1.67 -5.62 -10.11
C GLY A 248 0.18 -5.34 -9.96
N ALA A 249 -0.32 -4.86 -8.81
CA ALA A 249 -1.76 -4.59 -8.63
C ALA A 249 -2.27 -3.28 -9.25
N GLY A 250 -1.38 -2.29 -9.41
CA GLY A 250 -1.74 -0.93 -9.86
C GLY A 250 -2.39 -0.91 -11.24
N GLY A 251 -3.04 0.20 -11.60
CA GLY A 251 -3.72 0.30 -12.89
C GLY A 251 -4.90 -0.68 -13.03
N ALA A 252 -5.51 -1.07 -11.90
CA ALA A 252 -6.54 -2.10 -11.75
C ALA A 252 -6.13 -3.54 -12.11
N ARG A 253 -4.82 -3.82 -12.23
CA ARG A 253 -4.30 -5.15 -12.56
C ARG A 253 -4.45 -6.18 -11.45
N MET A 254 -4.80 -5.77 -10.23
CA MET A 254 -5.24 -6.70 -9.17
C MET A 254 -6.46 -7.55 -9.60
N TRP A 255 -7.28 -7.02 -10.51
CA TRP A 255 -8.55 -7.61 -10.92
C TRP A 255 -8.49 -8.35 -12.25
N MET A 256 -7.29 -8.45 -12.84
CA MET A 256 -7.10 -8.97 -14.18
C MET A 256 -5.84 -9.82 -14.23
N GLU A 257 -5.90 -10.93 -14.94
CA GLU A 257 -4.71 -11.77 -15.10
C GLU A 257 -3.66 -11.11 -16.00
N GLU A 258 -2.41 -11.14 -15.54
CA GLU A 258 -1.25 -10.87 -16.39
C GLU A 258 -0.88 -12.15 -17.15
N LYS A 259 -0.91 -12.05 -18.49
CA LYS A 259 -0.64 -13.17 -19.41
C LYS A 259 0.66 -12.96 -20.20
N ILE A 260 1.27 -11.78 -20.08
CA ILE A 260 2.46 -11.41 -20.83
C ILE A 260 3.69 -11.58 -19.95
N GLY A 261 4.58 -12.48 -20.36
CA GLY A 261 5.87 -12.70 -19.71
C GLY A 261 5.77 -13.14 -18.25
N LYS A 262 6.80 -12.81 -17.47
CA LYS A 262 6.84 -13.08 -16.03
C LYS A 262 5.94 -12.08 -15.30
N ARG A 263 5.05 -12.57 -14.44
CA ARG A 263 4.16 -11.71 -13.64
C ARG A 263 4.99 -10.76 -12.77
N ILE A 264 4.56 -9.50 -12.73
CA ILE A 264 5.27 -8.42 -12.02
C ILE A 264 5.41 -8.72 -10.52
N ASN A 265 4.39 -9.31 -9.90
CA ASN A 265 4.46 -9.69 -8.48
C ASN A 265 5.53 -10.76 -8.22
N VAL A 266 5.67 -11.74 -9.12
CA VAL A 266 6.72 -12.77 -9.02
C VAL A 266 8.11 -12.15 -9.15
N GLU A 267 8.31 -11.28 -10.14
CA GLU A 267 9.58 -10.55 -10.31
C GLU A 267 9.92 -9.71 -9.07
N ARG A 268 8.92 -9.03 -8.48
CA ARG A 268 9.15 -8.24 -7.27
C ARG A 268 9.41 -9.11 -6.04
N THR A 269 8.74 -10.24 -5.92
CA THR A 269 8.97 -11.18 -4.82
C THR A 269 10.35 -11.84 -4.93
N ASP A 270 10.86 -12.11 -6.13
CA ASP A 270 12.23 -12.60 -6.31
C ASP A 270 13.29 -11.63 -5.77
N GLU A 271 13.12 -10.33 -6.02
CA GLU A 271 13.99 -9.32 -5.41
C GLU A 271 13.93 -9.34 -3.88
N ALA A 272 12.74 -9.55 -3.31
CA ALA A 272 12.58 -9.63 -1.87
C ALA A 272 13.27 -10.86 -1.30
N LEU A 273 13.01 -12.03 -1.88
CA LEU A 273 13.56 -13.31 -1.45
C LEU A 273 15.08 -13.40 -1.65
N SER A 274 15.65 -12.66 -2.60
CA SER A 274 17.10 -12.59 -2.78
C SER A 274 17.86 -12.05 -1.56
N LEU A 275 17.16 -11.35 -0.66
CA LEU A 275 17.70 -10.83 0.60
C LEU A 275 17.52 -11.81 1.78
N ASP A 276 16.94 -12.98 1.52
CA ASP A 276 16.61 -14.01 2.50
C ASP A 276 15.82 -13.53 3.75
N PRO A 277 14.72 -12.77 3.60
CA PRO A 277 13.98 -12.22 4.73
C PRO A 277 13.04 -13.25 5.37
N ASP A 278 12.79 -13.12 6.67
CA ASP A 278 11.67 -13.79 7.33
C ASP A 278 10.33 -13.11 7.01
N ILE A 279 10.36 -11.78 6.81
CA ILE A 279 9.18 -10.95 6.56
C ILE A 279 9.40 -10.02 5.36
N ILE A 280 8.47 -10.04 4.41
CA ILE A 280 8.31 -9.01 3.39
C ILE A 280 7.23 -8.04 3.89
N SER A 281 7.66 -6.89 4.41
CA SER A 281 6.76 -5.86 4.91
C SER A 281 6.29 -4.91 3.82
N THR A 282 5.07 -4.42 3.92
CA THR A 282 4.57 -3.32 3.09
C THR A 282 3.55 -2.49 3.88
N ALA A 283 2.99 -1.45 3.25
CA ALA A 283 1.99 -0.60 3.87
C ALA A 283 0.80 -0.38 2.92
N CYS A 284 0.38 -1.44 2.23
CA CYS A 284 -0.67 -1.39 1.22
C CYS A 284 -1.38 -2.74 1.11
N PRO A 285 -2.72 -2.80 1.25
CA PRO A 285 -3.45 -4.05 1.17
C PRO A 285 -3.31 -4.75 -0.19
N PHE A 286 -3.29 -3.99 -1.29
CA PHE A 286 -3.10 -4.58 -2.62
C PHE A 286 -1.70 -5.18 -2.77
N CYS A 287 -0.67 -4.54 -2.21
CA CYS A 287 0.67 -5.09 -2.21
C CYS A 287 0.75 -6.37 -1.37
N ILE A 288 0.06 -6.41 -0.23
CA ILE A 288 -0.04 -7.61 0.62
C ILE A 288 -0.61 -8.77 -0.19
N THR A 289 -1.74 -8.58 -0.89
CA THR A 289 -2.33 -9.64 -1.72
C THR A 289 -1.35 -10.12 -2.78
N MET A 290 -0.82 -9.22 -3.61
CA MET A 290 0.04 -9.59 -4.75
C MET A 290 1.33 -10.29 -4.32
N LEU A 291 1.98 -9.79 -3.27
CA LEU A 291 3.21 -10.37 -2.76
C LEU A 291 2.94 -11.69 -2.03
N SER A 292 1.85 -11.79 -1.26
CA SER A 292 1.46 -13.04 -0.60
C SER A 292 1.21 -14.14 -1.62
N ASP A 293 0.49 -13.84 -2.70
CA ASP A 293 0.15 -14.82 -3.72
C ASP A 293 1.43 -15.34 -4.42
N ALA A 294 2.40 -14.45 -4.68
CA ALA A 294 3.69 -14.83 -5.23
C ALA A 294 4.55 -15.64 -4.24
N VAL A 295 4.55 -15.28 -2.95
CA VAL A 295 5.26 -16.04 -1.89
C VAL A 295 4.66 -17.43 -1.75
N THR A 296 3.33 -17.56 -1.68
CA THR A 296 2.66 -18.86 -1.58
C THR A 296 2.98 -19.75 -2.78
N ALA A 297 2.96 -19.21 -4.01
CA ALA A 297 3.34 -19.97 -5.20
C ALA A 297 4.80 -20.46 -5.12
N LYS A 298 5.72 -19.64 -4.61
CA LYS A 298 7.13 -20.00 -4.44
C LYS A 298 7.39 -20.98 -3.31
N GLN A 299 6.60 -20.93 -2.23
CA GLN A 299 6.65 -21.94 -1.18
C GLN A 299 6.23 -23.31 -1.74
N GLN A 300 5.13 -23.35 -2.51
CA GLN A 300 4.65 -24.57 -3.16
C GLN A 300 5.66 -25.17 -4.17
N SER A 301 6.46 -24.34 -4.83
CA SER A 301 7.51 -24.79 -5.75
C SER A 301 8.87 -25.04 -5.07
N GLY A 302 9.00 -24.79 -3.76
CA GLY A 302 10.26 -24.94 -3.01
C GLY A 302 11.29 -23.83 -3.25
N GLU A 303 10.88 -22.72 -3.88
CA GLU A 303 11.72 -21.54 -4.17
C GLU A 303 11.70 -20.50 -3.03
N ALA A 304 10.79 -20.62 -2.06
CA ALA A 304 10.74 -19.78 -0.87
C ALA A 304 10.60 -20.64 0.39
N LYS A 305 11.16 -20.17 1.52
CA LYS A 305 11.05 -20.88 2.79
C LYS A 305 9.61 -20.81 3.31
N GLU A 306 9.14 -21.91 3.92
CA GLU A 306 7.78 -22.04 4.47
C GLU A 306 7.41 -20.97 5.50
N HIS A 307 8.40 -20.41 6.21
CA HIS A 307 8.17 -19.41 7.24
C HIS A 307 8.08 -17.98 6.72
N VAL A 308 8.42 -17.70 5.44
CA VAL A 308 8.38 -16.33 4.91
C VAL A 308 6.95 -15.78 4.96
N GLN A 309 6.79 -14.61 5.57
CA GLN A 309 5.49 -13.95 5.73
C GLN A 309 5.44 -12.64 4.95
N VAL A 310 4.25 -12.25 4.49
CA VAL A 310 3.98 -10.91 3.97
C VAL A 310 3.07 -10.20 4.96
N LEU A 311 3.51 -9.06 5.49
CA LEU A 311 2.82 -8.36 6.58
C LEU A 311 2.76 -6.85 6.36
N ASP A 312 1.72 -6.22 6.89
CA ASP A 312 1.69 -4.77 7.02
C ASP A 312 2.63 -4.29 8.14
N VAL A 313 3.23 -3.10 7.99
CA VAL A 313 4.03 -2.46 9.04
C VAL A 313 3.30 -2.37 10.39
N SER A 314 1.99 -2.09 10.39
CA SER A 314 1.16 -2.04 11.60
C SER A 314 1.06 -3.40 12.31
N GLN A 315 1.01 -4.51 11.56
CA GLN A 315 0.96 -5.84 12.16
C GLN A 315 2.28 -6.18 12.86
N ILE A 316 3.41 -5.74 12.29
CA ILE A 316 4.72 -5.94 12.89
C ILE A 316 4.86 -5.07 14.14
N LEU A 317 4.45 -3.80 14.06
CA LEU A 317 4.42 -2.90 15.22
C LEU A 317 3.54 -3.46 16.34
N ALA A 318 2.33 -3.92 16.05
CA ALA A 318 1.42 -4.50 17.04
C ALA A 318 2.04 -5.72 17.77
N ARG A 319 2.79 -6.59 17.06
CA ARG A 319 3.52 -7.71 17.67
C ARG A 319 4.58 -7.27 18.68
N SER A 320 5.14 -6.06 18.51
CA SER A 320 6.21 -5.54 19.36
C SER A 320 5.72 -4.78 20.61
N LEU A 321 4.42 -4.48 20.71
CA LEU A 321 3.88 -3.76 21.87
C LEU A 321 3.49 -4.66 23.05
N VAL A 322 3.12 -5.91 22.78
CA VAL A 322 2.69 -6.85 23.81
C VAL A 322 3.89 -7.65 24.26
N ALA A 323 4.29 -7.51 25.54
CA ALA A 323 5.17 -8.46 26.21
C ALA A 323 4.56 -9.85 26.09
N ARG A 324 4.92 -10.60 25.05
CA ARG A 324 4.59 -12.01 24.95
C ARG A 324 5.30 -12.67 26.12
N GLU A 325 4.55 -13.21 27.07
CA GLU A 325 5.12 -14.17 28.01
C GLU A 325 5.85 -15.25 27.20
N PRO A 326 7.13 -15.53 27.49
CA PRO A 326 7.84 -16.57 26.79
C PRO A 326 7.20 -17.91 27.12
N ALA A 327 6.71 -18.61 26.10
CA ALA A 327 6.31 -20.00 26.23
C ALA A 327 7.55 -20.85 26.54
N LEU A 328 7.67 -21.37 27.78
CA LEU A 328 7.70 -22.81 28.07
C LEU A 328 8.10 -23.14 29.53
N VAL A 329 7.31 -24.06 30.09
CA VAL A 329 7.64 -25.13 31.06
C VAL A 329 7.67 -24.77 32.55
N GLY A 330 6.72 -25.38 33.27
CA GLY A 330 6.66 -25.36 34.72
C GLY A 330 7.80 -26.11 35.40
N ALA A 331 8.37 -25.46 36.41
CA ALA A 331 8.86 -26.05 37.65
C ALA A 331 8.92 -24.91 38.70
N PRO A 332 8.73 -25.19 40.00
CA PRO A 332 8.17 -24.22 40.95
C PRO A 332 9.20 -23.23 41.50
N ALA A 333 8.64 -22.10 41.95
CA ALA A 333 9.31 -20.94 42.53
C ALA A 333 10.32 -21.28 43.62
N ILE A 334 11.50 -20.65 43.54
CA ILE A 334 12.37 -20.41 44.70
C ILE A 334 12.46 -18.90 44.88
N THR A 335 11.88 -18.45 45.99
CA THR A 335 12.00 -17.10 46.53
C THR A 335 13.42 -16.87 47.02
N GLN A 336 14.05 -15.75 46.63
CA GLN A 336 15.03 -15.09 47.47
C GLN A 336 15.09 -13.59 47.14
N ASP A 337 14.76 -12.81 48.16
CA ASP A 337 14.91 -11.36 48.22
C ASP A 337 16.36 -10.95 47.97
N VAL A 338 16.57 -9.96 47.09
CA VAL A 338 17.79 -9.16 47.08
C VAL A 338 17.40 -7.69 47.00
N THR A 339 17.67 -6.99 48.10
CA THR A 339 17.60 -5.53 48.25
C THR A 339 18.61 -4.84 47.33
N VAL A 340 18.14 -3.84 46.57
CA VAL A 340 18.98 -2.97 45.74
C VAL A 340 19.46 -1.79 46.59
N GLU A 341 20.76 -1.72 46.87
CA GLU A 341 21.42 -0.49 47.37
C GLU A 341 21.68 0.47 46.20
N ALA A 342 21.24 1.72 46.36
CA ALA A 342 21.46 2.80 45.41
C ALA A 342 22.91 3.32 45.46
N SER A 343 23.57 3.37 44.31
CA SER A 343 24.88 4.02 44.15
C SER A 343 24.73 5.49 43.74
N LYS A 344 25.55 6.35 44.36
CA LYS A 344 25.55 7.82 44.30
C LYS A 344 25.98 8.41 42.94
N PRO A 345 25.66 9.69 42.65
CA PRO A 345 25.98 10.36 41.40
C PRO A 345 27.48 10.75 41.32
N VAL A 346 28.05 10.67 40.11
CA VAL A 346 29.40 11.14 39.79
C VAL A 346 29.31 12.56 39.20
N GLU A 347 30.07 13.49 39.77
CA GLU A 347 30.23 14.88 39.33
C GLU A 347 31.00 15.00 38.00
N ALA A 348 30.61 16.02 37.22
CA ALA A 348 31.23 16.39 35.95
C ALA A 348 32.55 17.17 36.15
N THR A 349 33.54 16.92 35.28
CA THR A 349 34.79 17.69 35.20
C THR A 349 34.74 18.65 34.00
N PRO A 350 35.26 19.90 34.07
CA PRO A 350 35.09 20.92 33.04
C PRO A 350 36.14 20.89 31.92
N ALA A 351 35.74 21.48 30.80
CA ALA A 351 36.46 21.61 29.53
C ALA A 351 37.80 22.38 29.62
N GLN A 352 38.74 22.01 28.73
CA GLN A 352 39.85 22.86 28.32
C GLN A 352 39.84 23.08 26.81
N THR A 353 40.04 24.34 26.45
CA THR A 353 40.13 24.94 25.11
C THR A 353 41.54 24.89 24.54
N ALA A 354 41.66 24.57 23.25
CA ALA A 354 42.68 25.00 22.27
C ALA A 354 42.41 24.19 20.98
N ALA A 355 42.69 24.59 19.74
CA ALA A 355 43.04 25.82 19.06
C ALA A 355 42.78 25.52 17.57
N THR A 356 42.59 26.57 16.79
CA THR A 356 42.32 26.61 15.34
C THR A 356 43.42 25.97 14.49
N ASP A 357 43.01 25.21 13.46
CA ASP A 357 43.74 25.14 12.19
C ASP A 357 42.77 25.00 11.01
N THR A 358 42.79 26.02 10.17
CA THR A 358 42.18 26.11 8.84
C THR A 358 42.90 25.20 7.85
N VAL A 359 42.17 24.44 7.03
CA VAL A 359 42.69 23.85 5.79
C VAL A 359 41.87 24.31 4.60
N GLN A 360 42.60 24.85 3.62
CA GLN A 360 42.16 25.48 2.38
C GLN A 360 41.50 24.52 1.40
N LEU A 361 40.48 25.05 0.71
CA LEU A 361 39.99 24.59 -0.59
C LEU A 361 41.05 24.86 -1.67
N ALA A 362 41.45 23.84 -2.41
CA ALA A 362 42.23 23.97 -3.63
C ALA A 362 41.39 23.52 -4.83
N GLN A 363 41.17 24.48 -5.73
CA GLN A 363 40.68 24.31 -7.09
C GLN A 363 41.77 23.65 -7.94
N ASN A 364 41.37 22.87 -8.94
CA ASN A 364 42.24 22.56 -10.08
C ASN A 364 41.42 22.50 -11.37
N GLU A 365 41.69 23.45 -12.26
CA GLU A 365 41.25 23.47 -13.66
C GLU A 365 42.32 22.82 -14.57
N GLY A 366 41.90 22.19 -15.67
CA GLY A 366 42.64 22.22 -16.94
C GLY A 366 43.11 20.92 -17.60
N ALA A 367 42.20 20.22 -18.31
CA ALA A 367 42.22 19.84 -19.76
C ALA A 367 43.42 19.07 -20.42
N PRO A 368 43.30 18.53 -21.67
CA PRO A 368 42.14 18.01 -22.44
C PRO A 368 42.42 16.61 -23.09
N ARG A 369 41.42 16.07 -23.83
CA ARG A 369 41.44 15.15 -25.01
C ARG A 369 40.34 14.07 -24.85
N THR A 370 39.56 13.62 -25.84
CA THR A 370 39.32 13.90 -27.27
C THR A 370 38.03 13.14 -27.63
N ASP A 371 37.30 13.66 -28.60
CA ASP A 371 36.04 13.14 -29.15
C ASP A 371 36.13 11.72 -29.75
N GLY A 372 35.02 10.98 -29.67
CA GLY A 372 34.83 9.69 -30.32
C GLY A 372 33.42 9.13 -30.12
N ALA A 373 32.46 9.60 -30.92
CA ALA A 373 31.14 8.99 -31.07
C ALA A 373 31.24 7.72 -31.93
N PRO A 374 30.37 6.70 -31.73
CA PRO A 374 30.06 5.74 -32.76
C PRO A 374 28.73 6.09 -33.43
N ASP A 375 28.84 6.21 -34.75
CA ASP A 375 27.81 6.31 -35.78
C ASP A 375 26.95 5.03 -35.82
N VAL A 376 25.63 5.17 -35.91
CA VAL A 376 24.69 4.06 -36.09
C VAL A 376 24.11 4.18 -37.49
N THR A 377 24.72 3.48 -38.43
CA THR A 377 24.17 3.26 -39.77
C THR A 377 23.24 2.04 -39.74
N ALA A 378 21.97 2.29 -40.01
CA ALA A 378 21.00 1.27 -40.42
C ALA A 378 20.92 1.27 -41.96
N GLU A 379 20.99 0.10 -42.60
CA GLU A 379 20.12 -0.32 -43.73
C GLU A 379 20.46 -1.75 -44.24
N PRO A 380 19.62 -2.41 -45.09
CA PRO A 380 18.99 -3.68 -44.76
C PRO A 380 19.46 -4.88 -45.62
N THR A 381 19.13 -6.10 -45.19
CA THR A 381 19.21 -7.29 -46.05
C THR A 381 17.95 -8.12 -45.90
N GLY A 382 17.23 -8.32 -47.01
CA GLY A 382 16.09 -9.23 -47.13
C GLY A 382 16.45 -10.62 -47.67
N SER A 383 15.38 -11.42 -47.81
CA SER A 383 15.27 -12.76 -48.43
C SER A 383 15.74 -13.91 -47.53
N THR A 384 14.97 -14.99 -47.30
CA THR A 384 14.27 -15.85 -48.28
C THR A 384 13.03 -16.56 -47.69
N ALA A 385 12.11 -16.90 -48.60
CA ALA A 385 10.89 -17.67 -48.44
C ALA A 385 11.08 -19.17 -48.07
N GLY A 386 10.00 -19.81 -47.59
CA GLY A 386 9.87 -21.26 -47.42
C GLY A 386 8.44 -21.70 -47.07
N ASP A 387 7.66 -21.96 -48.11
CA ASP A 387 6.48 -22.85 -48.29
C ASP A 387 5.51 -23.20 -47.15
N ALA A 388 4.22 -22.97 -47.44
CA ALA A 388 3.05 -23.60 -46.83
C ALA A 388 2.25 -24.35 -47.91
N PRO A 389 1.65 -25.52 -47.62
CA PRO A 389 0.68 -26.13 -48.51
C PRO A 389 -0.75 -25.68 -48.15
N GLY A 390 -1.54 -25.37 -49.19
CA GLY A 390 -2.95 -25.03 -49.09
C GLY A 390 -3.86 -26.25 -48.89
N GLY A 391 -5.05 -25.97 -48.36
CA GLY A 391 -6.18 -26.88 -48.26
C GLY A 391 -7.46 -26.10 -47.96
N SER A 392 -8.34 -26.07 -48.95
CA SER A 392 -9.65 -25.39 -49.04
C SER A 392 -10.73 -25.92 -48.10
N SER A 393 -11.66 -25.06 -47.65
CA SER A 393 -13.11 -25.24 -47.89
C SER A 393 -13.99 -24.08 -47.36
N GLU A 394 -14.81 -23.59 -48.29
CA GLU A 394 -16.24 -23.21 -48.23
C GLU A 394 -16.85 -22.29 -47.15
N HIS A 395 -17.57 -21.30 -47.69
CA HIS A 395 -18.52 -20.39 -47.07
C HIS A 395 -19.69 -21.09 -46.37
N GLN A 396 -20.09 -20.55 -45.22
CA GLN A 396 -21.50 -20.50 -44.82
C GLN A 396 -21.81 -19.19 -44.08
N GLN A 397 -22.68 -18.38 -44.70
CA GLN A 397 -23.36 -17.24 -44.08
C GLN A 397 -24.43 -17.77 -43.11
N VAL A 398 -24.49 -17.19 -41.90
CA VAL A 398 -25.58 -17.43 -40.94
C VAL A 398 -26.34 -16.11 -40.77
N GLY A 399 -27.65 -16.15 -41.04
CA GLY A 399 -28.58 -15.02 -40.98
C GLY A 399 -29.03 -14.66 -39.55
N PRO A 400 -29.80 -13.56 -39.39
CA PRO A 400 -30.13 -12.99 -38.09
C PRO A 400 -31.30 -13.71 -37.38
N PRO A 401 -31.41 -13.58 -36.04
CA PRO A 401 -32.39 -14.32 -35.24
C PRO A 401 -33.80 -13.67 -35.25
N GLU A 402 -34.79 -14.55 -35.17
CA GLU A 402 -36.23 -14.30 -35.21
C GLU A 402 -36.79 -13.90 -33.83
N ALA A 403 -37.76 -12.99 -33.82
CA ALA A 403 -38.47 -12.53 -32.61
C ALA A 403 -39.64 -13.46 -32.24
N PRO A 404 -40.05 -13.57 -30.96
CA PRO A 404 -41.20 -14.37 -30.57
C PRO A 404 -42.50 -13.54 -30.58
N GLN A 405 -43.59 -14.16 -31.05
CA GLN A 405 -45.00 -13.74 -30.91
C GLN A 405 -45.85 -15.02 -30.76
N PRO A 406 -47.09 -14.96 -30.23
CA PRO A 406 -47.71 -13.97 -29.35
C PRO A 406 -47.92 -14.46 -27.91
#